data_AF-B3QX36-F1
#
_entry.id   AF-B3QX36-F1
#
_cell.length_a   1.000
_cell.length_b   1.000
_cell.length_c   1.000
_cell.angle_alpha   90.00
_cell.angle_beta   90.00
_cell.angle_gamma   90.00
#
_symmetry.space_group_name_H-M   'P 1'
#
loop_
_entity.id
_entity.type
_entity.pdbx_description
1 polymer ?
#
loop_
_entity_poly.entity_id
_entity_poly.type
_entity_poly.pdbx_seq_one_letter_code
_entity_poly.pdbx_strand_id
1 'polypeptide(L)' 'MAKQQTFGDKAKKKKETATKTIKLVYSTRSEKTGGWRFAEKYVTLPKDQDENAALAEAMK' A
#
# COMPACT_ATOMS: atom_id res chain seq x y z
N MET A 1 32.31 7.59 -20.99
CA MET A 1 32.39 8.26 -19.68
C MET A 1 31.08 8.05 -18.92
N ALA A 2 30.93 6.91 -18.25
CA ALA A 2 29.74 6.68 -17.42
C ALA A 2 29.86 7.56 -16.18
N LYS A 3 28.98 8.57 -16.03
CA LYS A 3 28.92 9.40 -14.83
C LYS A 3 28.74 8.47 -13.63
N GLN A 4 29.77 8.34 -12.78
CA GLN A 4 29.70 7.55 -11.55
C GLN A 4 28.65 8.18 -10.65
N GLN A 5 27.49 7.54 -10.59
CA GLN A 5 26.39 7.99 -9.78
C GLN A 5 26.74 7.74 -8.31
N THR A 6 26.77 8.81 -7.50
CA THR A 6 27.19 8.72 -6.10
C THR A 6 26.13 8.01 -5.25
N PHE A 7 26.53 7.48 -4.10
CA PHE A 7 25.59 6.86 -3.16
C PHE A 7 24.49 7.84 -2.72
N GLY A 8 24.82 9.13 -2.60
CA GLY A 8 23.87 10.20 -2.30
C GLY A 8 22.80 10.38 -3.39
N ASP A 9 23.20 10.29 -4.67
CA ASP A 9 22.25 10.38 -5.80
C ASP A 9 21.30 9.17 -5.86
N LYS A 10 21.79 7.98 -5.51
CA LYS A 10 20.95 6.77 -5.42
C LYS A 10 19.97 6.84 -4.25
N ALA A 11 20.40 7.36 -3.10
CA ALA A 11 19.55 7.54 -1.93
C ALA A 11 18.44 8.58 -2.15
N LYS A 12 18.73 9.67 -2.88
CA LYS A 12 17.73 10.71 -3.22
C LYS A 12 16.62 10.17 -4.14
N LYS A 13 16.96 9.40 -5.18
CA LYS A 13 15.95 8.73 -6.03
C LYS A 13 15.02 7.81 -5.25
N LYS A 14 15.54 7.10 -4.24
CA LYS A 14 14.75 6.18 -3.40
C LYS A 14 13.72 6.91 -2.53
N LYS A 15 13.96 8.19 -2.20
CA LYS A 15 13.07 9.03 -1.39
C LYS A 15 11.87 9.58 -2.17
N GLU A 16 12.01 9.72 -3.50
CA GLU A 16 10.90 10.06 -4.41
C GLU A 16 9.91 8.90 -4.55
N THR A 17 10.39 7.66 -4.59
CA THR A 17 9.54 6.44 -4.66
C THR A 17 9.09 5.95 -3.28
N ALA A 18 8.73 6.85 -2.36
CA ALA A 18 8.18 6.41 -1.07
C ALA A 18 6.71 6.00 -1.26
N THR A 19 6.48 4.75 -1.65
CA THR A 19 5.15 4.15 -1.74
C THR A 19 4.62 3.86 -0.33
N LYS A 20 3.41 4.32 -0.03
CA LYS A 20 2.71 3.97 1.22
C LYS A 20 2.00 2.63 1.01
N THR A 21 2.04 1.73 1.99
CA THR A 21 1.31 0.46 1.91
C THR A 21 0.28 0.43 3.03
N ILE A 22 -0.98 0.27 2.66
CA ILE A 22 -2.09 0.14 3.61
C ILE A 22 -2.49 -1.33 3.70
N LYS A 23 -2.60 -1.85 4.92
CA LYS A 23 -3.21 -3.17 5.19
C LYS A 23 -4.69 -2.95 5.53
N LEU A 24 -5.60 -3.32 4.62
CA LEU A 24 -7.02 -3.45 4.94
C LEU A 24 -7.28 -4.83 5.56
N VAL A 25 -7.88 -4.85 6.74
CA VAL A 25 -8.37 -6.07 7.38
C VAL A 25 -9.90 -5.96 7.44
N TYR A 26 -10.60 -6.84 6.75
CA TYR A 26 -12.07 -6.88 6.77
C TYR A 26 -12.57 -8.22 7.28
N SER A 27 -13.69 -8.19 7.99
CA SER A 27 -14.34 -9.37 8.53
C SER A 27 -15.61 -9.68 7.75
N THR A 28 -15.83 -10.94 7.43
CA THR A 28 -17.05 -11.44 6.79
C THR A 28 -17.62 -12.55 7.67
N ARG A 29 -18.94 -12.51 7.88
CA ARG A 29 -19.61 -13.60 8.59
C ARG A 29 -19.87 -14.73 7.61
N SER A 30 -19.35 -15.91 7.90
CA SER A 30 -19.55 -17.10 7.07
C SER A 30 -21.01 -17.54 7.16
N GLU A 31 -21.74 -17.50 6.06
CA GLU A 31 -23.13 -17.99 6.00
C GLU A 31 -23.24 -19.49 6.27
N LYS A 32 -22.18 -20.24 5.93
CA LYS A 32 -22.17 -21.70 6.04
C LYS A 32 -21.85 -22.23 7.44
N THR A 33 -21.05 -21.48 8.22
CA THR A 33 -20.54 -21.93 9.52
C THR A 33 -20.82 -20.94 10.66
N GLY A 34 -21.40 -19.78 10.37
CA GLY A 34 -21.70 -18.72 11.36
C GLY A 34 -20.48 -17.98 11.92
N GLY A 35 -19.27 -18.51 11.72
CA GLY A 35 -18.02 -17.93 12.21
C GLY A 35 -17.54 -16.70 11.44
N TRP A 36 -16.78 -15.85 12.13
CA TRP A 36 -16.12 -14.69 11.53
C TRP A 36 -14.87 -15.11 10.77
N ARG A 37 -14.79 -14.69 9.51
CA ARG A 37 -13.59 -14.84 8.67
C ARG A 37 -12.95 -13.48 8.52
N PHE A 38 -11.65 -13.40 8.72
CA PHE A 38 -10.87 -12.19 8.49
C PHE A 38 -10.07 -12.37 7.21
N ALA A 39 -10.13 -11.38 6.33
CA ALA A 39 -9.35 -11.33 5.12
C ALA A 39 -8.50 -10.06 5.11
N GLU A 40 -7.25 -10.21 4.68
CA GLU A 40 -6.30 -9.11 4.55
C GLU A 40 -6.11 -8.75 3.08
N LYS A 41 -6.13 -7.46 2.76
CA LYS A 41 -5.78 -6.93 1.44
C LYS A 41 -4.74 -5.84 1.61
N TYR A 42 -3.60 -6.02 0.95
CA TYR A 42 -2.55 -5.01 0.91
C TYR A 42 -2.76 -4.14 -0.32
N VAL A 43 -2.84 -2.83 -0.11
CA VAL A 43 -2.93 -1.85 -1.20
C VAL A 43 -1.71 -0.95 -1.14
N THR A 44 -0.95 -0.91 -2.21
CA THR A 44 0.21 -0.03 -2.36
C THR A 44 -0.24 1.25 -3.05
N LEU A 45 0.03 2.39 -2.41
CA LEU A 45 -0.33 3.71 -2.89
C LEU A 45 0.92 4.52 -3.22
N PRO A 46 0.88 5.30 -4.32
CA PRO A 46 1.88 6.32 -4.57
C PRO A 46 1.80 7.42 -3.50
N LYS A 47 2.95 8.09 -3.27
CA LYS A 47 3.21 8.96 -2.12
C LYS A 47 2.19 10.09 -1.92
N ASP A 48 1.60 10.57 -3.01
CA ASP A 48 0.74 11.76 -3.06
C ASP A 48 -0.76 11.43 -3.14
N GLN A 49 -1.15 10.16 -2.99
CA GLN A 49 -2.56 9.77 -2.96
C GLN A 49 -3.11 9.81 -1.52
N ASP A 50 -4.29 10.42 -1.37
CA ASP A 50 -4.99 10.52 -0.09
C ASP A 50 -5.42 9.12 0.40
N GLU A 51 -5.02 8.79 1.63
CA GLU A 51 -5.20 7.47 2.23
C GLU A 51 -6.69 7.13 2.39
N ASN A 52 -7.52 8.14 2.70
CA ASN A 52 -8.97 7.95 2.86
C ASN A 52 -9.67 7.71 1.52
N ALA A 53 -9.26 8.43 0.46
CA ALA A 53 -9.82 8.22 -0.87
C ALA A 53 -9.49 6.81 -1.39
N ALA A 54 -8.26 6.34 -1.18
CA ALA A 54 -7.85 5.00 -1.54
C ALA A 54 -8.57 3.90 -0.74
N LEU A 55 -8.83 4.14 0.55
CA LEU A 55 -9.61 3.22 1.38
C LEU A 55 -11.05 3.11 0.84
N ALA A 56 -11.67 4.24 0.50
CA ALA A 56 -13.03 4.30 -0.02
C ALA A 56 -13.17 3.59 -1.39
N GLU A 57 -12.16 3.72 -2.26
CA GLU A 57 -12.10 2.98 -3.52
C GLU A 57 -11.90 1.48 -3.31
N ALA A 58 -11.04 1.09 -2.36
CA ALA A 58 -10.74 -0.31 -2.07
C ALA A 58 -11.88 -1.07 -1.36
N MET A 59 -12.80 -0.34 -0.70
CA MET A 59 -13.99 -0.87 -0.04
C MET A 59 -15.26 -0.86 -0.91
N LYS A 60 -15.19 -0.30 -2.12
CA LYS A 60 -16.28 -0.31 -3.10
C LYS A 60 -16.39 -1.67 -3.79
#